data_AF-A0A3M2UKK7-F1
#
_entry.id   AF-A0A3M2UKK7-F1
#
_cell.length_a   1.000
_cell.length_b   1.000
_cell.length_c   1.000
_cell.angle_alpha   90.00
_cell.angle_beta   90.00
_cell.angle_gamma   90.00
#
_symmetry.space_group_name_H-M   'P 1'
#
loop_
_entity.id
_entity.type
_entity.pdbx_description
1 polymer ?
#
loop_
_entity_poly.entity_id
_entity_poly.type
_entity_poly.pdbx_seq_one_letter_code
_entity_poly.pdbx_strand_id
1 'polypeptide(L)'
;MTRKGLGMTAILEADGTLAGIFTDGDLRRTLDRPVDIRQTTIDEVMTLHGKTAHADMLAAQALKIMEDNKISALVVVDQNDKPVGAFNLQDLLRAGVM
;
A
#
# COMPACT_ATOMS: atom_id res chain seq x y z
N MET A 1 -0.13 -11.36 -2.83
CA MET A 1 -1.17 -10.32 -3.02
C MET A 1 -2.50 -10.83 -3.60
N THR A 2 -2.48 -11.90 -4.42
CA THR A 2 -3.64 -12.40 -5.17
C THR A 2 -4.91 -12.67 -4.35
N ARG A 3 -4.82 -13.26 -3.15
CA ARG A 3 -6.02 -13.61 -2.35
C ARG A 3 -6.88 -12.43 -1.92
N LYS A 4 -6.30 -11.23 -1.82
CA LYS A 4 -6.99 -10.03 -1.34
C LYS A 4 -7.41 -9.09 -2.47
N GLY A 5 -6.95 -9.33 -3.70
CA GLY A 5 -7.35 -8.55 -4.88
C GLY A 5 -6.88 -7.09 -4.92
N LEU A 6 -6.03 -6.64 -3.99
CA LEU A 6 -5.59 -5.24 -3.91
C LEU A 6 -4.32 -4.93 -4.72
N GLY A 7 -3.60 -5.94 -5.21
CA GLY A 7 -2.31 -5.74 -5.88
C GLY A 7 -1.19 -5.18 -4.97
N MET A 8 -1.40 -5.22 -3.66
CA MET A 8 -0.45 -4.75 -2.62
C MET A 8 -0.52 -5.61 -1.36
N THR A 9 0.51 -5.51 -0.53
CA THR A 9 0.54 -6.00 0.85
C THR A 9 1.22 -4.98 1.75
N ALA A 10 0.72 -4.85 2.98
CA ALA A 10 1.39 -4.11 4.03
C ALA A 10 2.42 -5.01 4.73
N ILE A 11 3.52 -4.41 5.17
CA ILE A 11 4.55 -5.00 6.02
C ILE A 11 4.46 -4.27 7.36
N LEU A 12 4.44 -5.03 8.45
CA LEU A 12 4.28 -4.48 9.80
C LEU A 12 5.56 -4.65 10.60
N GLU A 13 5.83 -3.68 11.46
CA GLU A 13 6.77 -3.82 12.55
C GLU A 13 6.23 -4.79 13.62
N ALA A 14 7.10 -5.21 14.55
CA ALA A 14 6.73 -6.12 15.63
C ALA A 14 5.65 -5.56 16.57
N ASP A 15 5.53 -4.23 16.67
CA ASP A 15 4.51 -3.54 17.48
C ASP A 15 3.17 -3.33 16.73
N GLY A 16 3.12 -3.76 15.47
CA GLY A 16 1.96 -3.66 14.59
C GLY A 16 1.82 -2.33 13.84
N THR A 17 2.82 -1.44 13.92
CA THR A 17 2.88 -0.22 13.08
C THR A 17 3.28 -0.55 11.65
N LEU A 18 3.04 0.36 10.71
CA LEU A 18 3.33 0.14 9.29
C LEU A 18 4.81 0.34 8.97
N ALA A 19 5.53 -0.77 8.74
CA ALA A 19 6.92 -0.71 8.25
C ALA A 19 7.00 -0.27 6.79
N GLY A 20 6.08 -0.75 5.96
CA GLY A 20 6.08 -0.43 4.53
C GLY A 20 5.03 -1.17 3.70
N ILE A 21 5.14 -0.98 2.40
CA ILE A 21 4.18 -1.51 1.41
C ILE A 21 4.97 -2.16 0.27
N PHE A 22 4.45 -3.28 -0.23
CA PHE A 22 4.95 -3.92 -1.44
C PHE A 22 3.81 -4.20 -2.43
N THR A 23 3.99 -3.77 -3.67
CA THR A 23 2.99 -3.81 -4.75
C THR A 23 3.42 -4.68 -5.93
N ASP A 24 2.51 -5.01 -6.85
CA ASP A 24 2.87 -5.74 -8.07
C ASP A 24 3.84 -4.90 -8.94
N GLY A 25 3.75 -3.58 -8.83
CA GLY A 25 4.69 -2.64 -9.45
C GLY A 25 6.09 -2.68 -8.83
N ASP A 26 6.20 -2.91 -7.52
CA ASP A 26 7.49 -3.14 -6.85
C ASP A 26 8.05 -4.51 -7.24
N LEU A 27 7.20 -5.55 -7.31
CA LEU A 27 7.62 -6.88 -7.77
C LEU A 27 8.20 -6.82 -9.19
N ARG A 28 7.48 -6.18 -10.13
CA ARG A 28 7.97 -5.99 -11.50
C ARG A 28 9.33 -5.30 -11.52
N ARG A 29 9.49 -4.19 -10.77
CA ARG A 29 10.76 -3.46 -10.68
C ARG A 29 11.88 -4.25 -10.01
N THR A 30 11.54 -5.11 -9.05
CA THR A 30 12.50 -5.97 -8.34
C THR A 30 13.05 -7.06 -9.26
N LEU A 31 12.20 -7.64 -10.12
CA LEU A 31 12.61 -8.63 -11.11
C LEU A 31 13.59 -8.08 -12.16
N ASP A 32 13.55 -6.78 -12.42
CA ASP A 32 14.49 -6.10 -13.33
C ASP A 32 15.87 -5.82 -12.69
N ARG A 33 16.03 -6.06 -11.37
CA ARG A 33 17.30 -5.85 -10.65
C ARG A 33 18.10 -7.15 -10.59
N PRO A 34 19.44 -7.10 -10.49
CA PRO A 34 20.28 -8.27 -10.31
C PRO A 34 20.23 -8.76 -8.85
N VAL A 35 19.05 -9.19 -8.40
CA VAL A 35 18.80 -9.73 -7.06
C VAL A 35 18.27 -11.17 -7.16
N ASP A 36 18.70 -12.04 -6.24
CA ASP A 36 18.08 -13.37 -6.12
C ASP A 36 16.79 -13.24 -5.28
N ILE A 37 15.66 -13.19 -5.96
CA ILE A 37 14.33 -13.05 -5.35
C ILE A 37 14.01 -14.11 -4.29
N ARG A 38 14.72 -15.25 -4.30
CA ARG A 38 14.52 -16.33 -3.33
C ARG A 38 15.23 -16.08 -2.01
N GLN A 39 16.21 -15.17 -2.00
CA GLN A 39 17.02 -14.80 -0.84
C GLN A 39 16.76 -13.37 -0.39
N THR A 40 16.28 -12.50 -1.28
CA THR A 40 15.96 -11.12 -0.98
C THR A 40 14.84 -11.02 0.06
N THR A 41 15.12 -10.30 1.15
CA THR A 41 14.15 -10.03 2.19
C THR A 41 13.18 -8.93 1.76
N ILE A 42 11.99 -8.87 2.36
CA ILE A 42 11.02 -7.83 2.01
C ILE A 42 11.52 -6.43 2.37
N ASP A 43 12.34 -6.31 3.41
CA ASP A 43 12.93 -5.04 3.88
C ASP A 43 13.82 -4.37 2.82
N GLU A 44 14.41 -5.16 1.92
CA GLU A 44 15.27 -4.68 0.85
C GLU A 44 14.51 -4.11 -0.36
N VAL A 45 13.23 -4.47 -0.50
CA VAL A 45 12.45 -4.21 -1.73
C VAL A 45 11.10 -3.55 -1.49
N MET A 46 10.65 -3.44 -0.25
CA MET A 46 9.45 -2.68 0.08
C MET A 46 9.65 -1.17 -0.10
N THR A 47 8.56 -0.46 -0.37
CA THR A 47 8.52 0.98 -0.17
C THR A 47 8.34 1.25 1.32
N LEU A 48 9.36 1.84 1.96
CA LEU A 48 9.34 2.20 3.38
C LEU A 48 8.17 3.13 3.68
N HIS A 49 7.35 2.75 4.66
CA HIS A 49 6.08 3.36 5.07
C HIS A 49 5.01 3.46 3.97
N GLY A 50 5.39 3.94 2.78
CA GLY A 50 4.50 4.19 1.66
C GLY A 50 3.57 5.37 1.90
N LYS A 51 2.60 5.54 0.99
CA LYS A 51 1.52 6.50 1.15
C LYS A 51 0.33 5.82 1.84
N THR A 52 -0.28 6.52 2.78
CA THR A 52 -1.39 6.03 3.58
C THR A 52 -2.53 7.06 3.61
N ALA A 53 -3.72 6.60 3.96
CA ALA A 53 -4.83 7.45 4.39
C ALA A 53 -5.05 7.26 5.90
N HIS A 54 -5.54 8.29 6.58
CA HIS A 54 -5.99 8.15 7.95
C HIS A 54 -7.44 7.64 7.98
N ALA A 55 -7.82 6.92 9.04
CA ALA A 55 -9.16 6.37 9.20
C ALA A 55 -10.28 7.44 9.24
N ASP A 56 -9.95 8.67 9.62
CA ASP A 56 -10.87 9.81 9.66
C ASP A 56 -10.84 10.67 8.37
N MET A 57 -9.98 10.32 7.41
CA MET A 57 -9.80 11.07 6.16
C MET A 57 -10.99 10.90 5.24
N LEU A 58 -11.41 12.00 4.59
CA LEU A 58 -12.44 11.93 3.56
C LEU A 58 -11.94 11.12 2.35
N ALA A 59 -12.82 10.29 1.80
CA ALA A 59 -12.49 9.46 0.64
C ALA A 59 -11.98 10.28 -0.56
N ALA A 60 -12.50 11.49 -0.78
CA ALA A 60 -12.03 12.41 -1.82
C ALA A 60 -10.58 12.89 -1.59
N GLN A 61 -10.17 13.09 -0.33
CA GLN A 61 -8.78 13.43 -0.02
C GLN A 61 -7.87 12.23 -0.28
N ALA A 62 -8.30 11.02 0.07
CA ALA A 62 -7.54 9.82 -0.23
C ALA A 62 -7.42 9.59 -1.74
N LEU A 63 -8.48 9.81 -2.52
CA LEU A 63 -8.44 9.80 -3.98
C LEU A 63 -7.37 10.77 -4.51
N LYS A 64 -7.33 11.99 -3.98
CA LYS A 64 -6.34 12.99 -4.35
C LYS A 64 -4.90 12.52 -4.09
N ILE A 65 -4.65 11.88 -2.94
CA ILE A 65 -3.34 11.26 -2.64
C ILE A 65 -2.99 10.21 -3.70
N MET A 66 -3.96 9.39 -4.10
CA MET A 66 -3.75 8.35 -5.11
C MET A 66 -3.39 8.93 -6.48
N GLU A 67 -4.10 9.96 -6.92
CA GLU A 67 -3.84 10.66 -8.18
C GLU A 67 -2.46 11.33 -8.20
N ASP A 68 -2.15 12.10 -7.15
CA ASP A 68 -0.91 12.88 -7.06
C ASP A 68 0.33 11.97 -7.05
N ASN A 69 0.20 10.78 -6.46
CA ASN A 69 1.30 9.81 -6.35
C ASN A 69 1.24 8.71 -7.42
N LYS A 70 0.24 8.74 -8.31
CA LYS A 70 0.01 7.73 -9.36
C LYS A 70 -0.03 6.30 -8.82
N ILE A 71 -0.72 6.10 -7.69
CA ILE A 71 -0.91 4.80 -7.03
C ILE A 71 -2.38 4.38 -7.10
N SER A 72 -2.64 3.07 -7.12
CA SER A 72 -3.99 2.52 -7.29
C SER A 72 -4.59 1.91 -6.03
N ALA A 73 -3.85 1.89 -4.92
CA ALA A 73 -4.33 1.41 -3.63
C ALA A 73 -3.62 2.12 -2.47
N LEU A 74 -4.31 2.19 -1.33
CA LEU A 74 -3.84 2.82 -0.10
C LEU A 74 -4.09 1.91 1.10
N VAL A 75 -3.15 1.93 2.06
CA VAL A 75 -3.37 1.42 3.41
C VAL A 75 -4.02 2.53 4.23
N VAL A 76 -5.00 2.16 5.05
CA VAL A 76 -5.64 3.03 6.03
C VAL A 76 -5.03 2.74 7.40
N VAL A 77 -4.52 3.78 8.06
CA VAL A 77 -3.89 3.70 9.39
C VAL A 77 -4.66 4.49 10.43
N ASP A 78 -4.52 4.11 11.69
CA ASP A 78 -5.03 4.87 12.83
C ASP A 78 -4.04 5.96 13.31
N GLN A 79 -4.31 6.60 14.45
CA GLN A 79 -3.46 7.65 15.03
C GLN A 79 -2.10 7.14 15.54
N ASN A 80 -1.96 5.83 15.73
CA ASN A 80 -0.72 5.18 16.17
C ASN A 80 0.01 4.51 14.99
N ASP A 81 -0.34 4.86 13.75
CA ASP A 81 0.20 4.29 12.51
C ASP A 81 -0.02 2.77 12.36
N LYS A 82 -1.07 2.24 13.01
CA LYS A 82 -1.44 0.83 12.86
C LYS A 82 -2.41 0.67 11.70
N PRO A 83 -2.15 -0.26 10.75
CA PRO A 83 -3.09 -0.52 9.67
C PRO A 83 -4.43 -1.06 10.18
N VAL A 84 -5.50 -0.34 9.84
CA VAL A 84 -6.89 -0.70 10.18
C VAL A 84 -7.71 -1.09 8.95
N GLY A 85 -7.18 -0.86 7.75
CA GLY A 85 -7.83 -1.23 6.50
C GLY A 85 -6.97 -0.95 5.29
N ALA A 86 -7.52 -1.23 4.10
CA ALA A 86 -6.95 -0.85 2.83
C ALA A 86 -8.05 -0.86 1.77
N PHE A 87 -7.88 -0.06 0.72
CA PHE A 87 -8.78 -0.05 -0.43
C PHE A 87 -8.01 0.28 -1.70
N ASN A 88 -8.60 -0.04 -2.84
CA ASN A 88 -8.11 0.36 -4.15
C ASN A 88 -9.00 1.43 -4.80
N LEU A 89 -8.53 1.97 -5.93
CA LEU A 89 -9.25 3.01 -6.66
C LEU A 89 -10.66 2.57 -7.09
N GLN A 90 -10.83 1.29 -7.45
CA GLN A 90 -12.12 0.75 -7.86
C GLN A 90 -13.13 0.74 -6.71
N ASP A 91 -12.68 0.55 -5.47
CA ASP A 91 -13.53 0.61 -4.28
C ASP A 91 -14.10 2.04 -4.10
N LEU A 92 -13.27 3.07 -4.29
CA LEU A 92 -13.69 4.47 -4.24
C LEU A 92 -14.70 4.82 -5.34
N LEU A 93 -14.41 4.38 -6.58
CA LEU A 93 -15.30 4.61 -7.72
C LEU A 93 -16.65 3.91 -7.54
N ARG A 94 -16.66 2.68 -7.00
CA ARG A 94 -17.90 1.94 -6.68
C ARG A 94 -18.70 2.60 -5.57
N ALA A 95 -18.03 3.27 -4.63
CA ALA A 95 -18.67 4.05 -3.58
C ALA A 95 -19.22 5.41 -4.06
N GLY A 96 -19.00 5.78 -5.33
CA GLY A 96 -19.50 7.04 -5.90
C GLY A 96 -18.66 8.26 -5.54
N VAL A 97 -17.40 8.07 -5.14
CA VAL A 97 -16.46 9.16 -4.87
C VAL A 97 -15.93 9.66 -6.22
N MET A 98 -16.29 10.88 -6.59
CA MET A 98 -15.87 11.60 -7.82
C MET A 98 -15.47 13.04 -7.49
#